data_AF-A0A0N4UBS3-F1
#
_entry.id   AF-A0A0N4UBS3-F1
#
_cell.length_a   1.000
_cell.length_b   1.000
_cell.length_c   1.000
_cell.angle_alpha   90.00
_cell.angle_beta   90.00
_cell.angle_gamma   90.00
#
_symmetry.space_group_name_H-M   'P 1'
#
loop_
_entity.id
_entity.type
_entity.pdbx_description
1 polymer ?
#
loop_
_entity_poly.entity_id
_entity_poly.type
_entity_poly.pdbx_seq_one_letter_code
_entity_poly.pdbx_strand_id
1 'polypeptide(L)'
;MHKFFNFNNHQAKKQKQLIEEDEKFSFASTYWTKQLKQANSLLFPVTINMVLTLFLWIGIYDGNSDSISHYMLNAAINRTTGNEIIDGLVNGIGYLAIIAVISFTLLFMALHNFTRFVHFWLYASCIAILFGIFAIFLNDVFKKLNWNGTQTYFIIFPLVMLYGITGLFAFFTRNVPLFIHQFYVICNCSLVSLFYLRTFPIYTTWFVLIYIIVWGEFIQKKELFKNFQ
;
A
#
# COMPACT_ATOMS: atom_id res chain seq x y z
N MET A 1 57.28 44.04 -11.22
CA MET A 1 55.88 44.02 -11.73
C MET A 1 55.34 42.63 -12.03
N HIS A 2 56.05 41.76 -12.77
CA HIS A 2 55.52 40.45 -13.20
C HIS A 2 55.09 39.50 -12.05
N LYS A 3 55.82 39.46 -10.92
CA LYS A 3 55.44 38.67 -9.73
C LYS A 3 54.14 39.14 -9.08
N PHE A 4 53.90 40.45 -9.04
CA PHE A 4 52.69 41.03 -8.44
C PHE A 4 51.46 40.76 -9.31
N PHE A 5 51.61 40.84 -10.64
CA PHE A 5 50.54 40.50 -11.58
C PHE A 5 50.16 39.01 -11.53
N ASN A 6 51.16 38.12 -11.43
CA ASN A 6 50.91 36.68 -11.31
C ASN A 6 50.24 36.31 -9.98
N PHE A 7 50.61 36.98 -8.88
CA PHE A 7 49.95 36.79 -7.58
C PHE A 7 48.48 37.20 -7.63
N ASN A 8 48.15 38.36 -8.21
CA ASN A 8 46.75 38.80 -8.36
C ASN A 8 45.93 37.85 -9.24
N ASN A 9 46.51 37.33 -10.33
CA ASN A 9 45.83 36.32 -11.16
C ASN A 9 45.59 35.00 -10.43
N HIS A 10 46.52 34.58 -9.56
CA HIS A 10 46.35 33.37 -8.76
C HIS A 10 45.26 33.54 -7.69
N GLN A 11 45.18 34.73 -7.05
CA GLN A 11 44.10 35.04 -6.11
C GLN A 11 42.73 35.08 -6.81
N ALA A 12 42.66 35.70 -8.00
CA ALA A 12 41.43 35.76 -8.79
C ALA A 12 40.96 34.37 -9.25
N LYS A 13 41.88 33.48 -9.66
CA LYS A 13 41.55 32.08 -9.99
C LYS A 13 41.01 31.33 -8.77
N LYS A 14 41.64 31.49 -7.61
CA LYS A 14 41.23 30.83 -6.37
C LYS A 14 39.84 31.31 -5.92
N GLN A 15 39.54 32.60 -6.02
CA GLN A 15 38.20 33.14 -5.76
C GLN A 15 37.14 32.57 -6.71
N LYS A 16 37.43 32.48 -8.02
CA LYS A 16 36.49 31.89 -8.98
C LYS A 16 36.22 30.41 -8.68
N GLN A 17 37.24 29.65 -8.30
CA GLN A 17 37.09 28.25 -7.91
C GLN A 17 36.21 28.10 -6.67
N LEU A 18 36.40 28.95 -5.65
CA LEU A 18 35.57 28.92 -4.44
C LEU A 18 34.10 29.24 -4.75
N ILE A 19 33.84 30.23 -5.62
CA ILE A 19 32.47 30.58 -6.04
C ILE A 19 31.82 29.41 -6.80
N GLU A 20 32.55 28.75 -7.70
CA GLU A 20 32.04 27.60 -8.46
C GLU A 20 31.78 26.37 -7.55
N GLU A 21 32.65 26.14 -6.55
CA GLU A 21 32.45 25.10 -5.55
C GLU A 21 31.24 25.38 -4.65
N ASP A 22 31.06 26.62 -4.18
CA ASP A 22 29.89 27.04 -3.41
C ASP A 22 28.59 26.93 -4.22
N GLU A 23 28.62 27.26 -5.52
CA GLU A 23 27.47 27.11 -6.41
C GLU A 23 27.10 25.63 -6.61
N LYS A 24 28.09 24.75 -6.82
CA LYS A 24 27.86 23.30 -6.88
C LYS A 24 27.33 22.74 -5.56
N PHE A 25 27.88 23.18 -4.43
CA PHE A 25 27.44 22.75 -3.11
C PHE A 25 26.01 23.22 -2.81
N SER A 26 25.67 24.47 -3.12
CA SER A 26 24.31 25.01 -2.95
C SER A 26 23.29 24.35 -3.87
N PHE A 27 23.68 24.01 -5.11
CA PHE A 27 22.84 23.22 -6.01
C PHE A 27 22.61 21.80 -5.46
N ALA A 28 23.67 21.13 -5.02
CA ALA A 28 23.58 19.79 -4.42
C ALA A 28 22.70 19.81 -3.16
N SER A 29 22.88 20.78 -2.26
CA SER A 29 22.05 20.90 -1.05
C SER A 29 20.58 21.18 -1.37
N THR A 30 20.30 22.00 -2.37
CA THR A 30 18.94 22.27 -2.85
C THR A 30 18.31 21.01 -3.46
N TYR A 31 19.09 20.20 -4.18
CA TYR A 31 18.63 18.92 -4.71
C TYR A 31 18.34 17.91 -3.60
N TRP A 32 19.26 17.74 -2.65
CA TRP A 32 19.07 16.86 -1.49
C TRP A 32 17.90 17.29 -0.62
N THR A 33 17.71 18.59 -0.36
CA THR A 33 16.56 19.08 0.42
C THR A 33 15.24 18.85 -0.29
N LYS A 34 15.18 18.99 -1.63
CA LYS A 34 13.99 18.63 -2.42
C LYS A 34 13.70 17.14 -2.34
N GLN A 35 14.71 16.28 -2.52
CA GLN A 35 14.56 14.82 -2.39
C GLN A 35 14.11 14.42 -0.98
N LEU A 36 14.71 15.01 0.06
CA LEU A 36 14.31 14.76 1.46
C LEU A 36 12.89 15.24 1.73
N LYS A 37 12.48 16.39 1.20
CA LYS A 37 11.10 16.88 1.31
C LYS A 37 10.12 15.95 0.63
N GLN A 38 10.47 15.45 -0.56
CA GLN A 38 9.67 14.46 -1.26
C GLN A 38 9.58 13.15 -0.47
N ALA A 39 10.73 12.59 -0.06
CA ALA A 39 10.77 11.38 0.76
C ALA A 39 9.94 11.53 2.05
N ASN A 40 10.04 12.66 2.76
CA ASN A 40 9.25 12.92 3.95
C ASN A 40 7.74 13.00 3.65
N SER A 41 7.36 13.61 2.53
CA SER A 41 5.95 13.69 2.12
C SER A 41 5.33 12.32 1.78
N LEU A 42 6.15 11.35 1.35
CA LEU A 42 5.74 9.97 1.10
C LEU A 42 5.80 9.10 2.35
N LEU A 43 6.82 9.28 3.20
CA LEU A 43 6.98 8.51 4.43
C LEU A 43 5.87 8.82 5.43
N PHE A 44 5.45 10.07 5.56
CA PHE A 44 4.41 10.46 6.52
C PHE A 44 3.09 9.67 6.38
N PRO A 45 2.42 9.62 5.20
CA PRO A 45 1.19 8.85 5.04
C PRO A 45 1.39 7.34 5.21
N VAL A 46 2.55 6.80 4.79
CA VAL A 46 2.86 5.38 4.95
C VAL A 46 3.05 5.02 6.43
N THR A 47 3.77 5.84 7.20
CA THR A 47 3.96 5.64 8.64
C THR A 47 2.63 5.69 9.38
N ILE A 48 1.75 6.65 9.07
CA ILE A 48 0.40 6.70 9.65
C ILE A 48 -0.39 5.44 9.30
N ASN A 49 -0.33 4.97 8.04
CA ASN A 49 -0.99 3.74 7.63
C ASN A 49 -0.50 2.52 8.41
N MET A 50 0.83 2.39 8.62
CA MET A 50 1.40 1.29 9.40
C MET A 50 0.95 1.33 10.87
N VAL A 51 1.04 2.50 11.51
CA VAL A 51 0.62 2.68 12.91
C VAL A 51 -0.86 2.38 13.07
N LEU A 52 -1.71 2.88 12.17
CA LEU A 52 -3.14 2.63 12.18
C LEU A 52 -3.45 1.14 12.01
N THR A 53 -2.80 0.47 11.06
CA THR A 53 -2.99 -0.97 10.81
C THR A 53 -2.61 -1.80 12.03
N LEU A 54 -1.44 -1.52 12.63
CA LEU A 54 -0.98 -2.25 13.82
C LEU A 54 -1.86 -1.98 15.04
N PHE A 55 -2.29 -0.74 15.24
CA PHE A 55 -3.20 -0.38 16.32
C PHE A 55 -4.56 -1.09 16.20
N LEU A 56 -5.14 -1.13 15.00
CA LEU A 56 -6.39 -1.84 14.76
C LEU A 56 -6.22 -3.36 14.89
N TRP A 57 -5.09 -3.89 14.42
CA TRP A 57 -4.80 -5.32 14.53
C TRP A 57 -4.66 -5.78 15.98
N ILE A 58 -3.85 -5.09 16.78
CA ILE A 58 -3.69 -5.43 18.20
C ILE A 58 -4.96 -5.14 19.01
N GLY A 59 -5.66 -4.04 18.73
CA GLY A 59 -6.81 -3.60 19.52
C GLY A 59 -8.08 -4.43 19.29
N ILE A 60 -8.31 -4.93 18.07
CA ILE A 60 -9.51 -5.68 17.73
C ILE A 60 -9.25 -7.18 17.78
N TYR A 61 -8.10 -7.62 17.25
CA TYR A 61 -7.80 -9.04 17.04
C TYR A 61 -6.81 -9.63 18.05
N ASP A 62 -6.37 -8.86 19.06
CA ASP A 62 -5.39 -9.29 20.08
C ASP A 62 -4.09 -9.88 19.50
N GLY A 63 -3.75 -9.57 18.25
CA GLY A 63 -2.64 -10.21 17.53
C GLY A 63 -2.89 -11.66 17.11
N ASN A 64 -4.05 -12.22 17.42
CA ASN A 64 -4.45 -13.55 16.99
C ASN A 64 -5.01 -13.47 15.58
N SER A 65 -4.45 -14.29 14.70
CA SER A 65 -4.97 -14.50 13.35
C SER A 65 -6.11 -15.51 13.45
N ASP A 66 -7.19 -15.14 14.17
CA ASP A 66 -8.35 -16.02 14.33
C ASP A 66 -8.90 -16.30 12.94
N SER A 67 -8.69 -17.53 12.54
CA SER A 67 -8.85 -18.05 11.20
C SER A 67 -10.28 -17.80 10.72
N ILE A 68 -10.47 -16.76 9.92
CA ILE A 68 -11.60 -16.75 9.01
C ILE A 68 -11.37 -17.96 8.12
N SER A 69 -12.16 -19.00 8.37
CA SER A 69 -12.11 -20.34 7.79
C SER A 69 -12.46 -20.31 6.30
N HIS A 70 -11.57 -19.68 5.53
CA HIS A 70 -11.50 -19.75 4.09
C HIS A 70 -10.10 -20.22 3.71
N TYR A 71 -9.59 -21.24 4.40
CA TYR A 71 -8.46 -21.97 3.85
C TYR A 71 -8.94 -22.74 2.61
N MET A 72 -8.16 -22.70 1.54
CA MET A 72 -8.37 -23.59 0.40
C MET A 72 -8.19 -25.06 0.84
N LEU A 73 -7.35 -25.28 1.85
CA LEU A 73 -7.25 -26.48 2.70
C LEU A 73 -7.85 -26.19 4.08
N ASN A 74 -9.17 -26.24 4.16
CA ASN A 74 -9.91 -26.07 5.42
C ASN A 74 -9.51 -27.14 6.44
N ALA A 75 -9.13 -26.71 7.65
CA ALA A 75 -9.00 -27.59 8.81
C ALA A 75 -10.31 -28.38 9.08
N ALA A 76 -11.47 -27.85 8.68
CA ALA A 76 -12.74 -28.56 8.80
C ALA A 76 -12.95 -29.69 7.77
N ILE A 77 -12.10 -29.79 6.74
CA ILE A 77 -12.16 -30.86 5.74
C ILE A 77 -10.91 -31.72 5.88
N ASN A 78 -10.69 -32.36 7.05
CA ASN A 78 -9.89 -33.59 7.29
C ASN A 78 -8.63 -33.88 6.42
N ARG A 79 -8.01 -32.88 5.80
CA ARG A 79 -6.88 -32.97 4.86
C ARG A 79 -5.73 -32.14 5.35
N THR A 80 -5.56 -32.09 6.67
CA THR A 80 -4.31 -31.62 7.23
C THR A 80 -3.25 -32.68 7.01
N THR A 81 -2.07 -32.26 6.55
CA THR A 81 -0.90 -33.13 6.37
C THR A 81 -0.30 -33.55 7.73
N GLY A 82 -0.89 -33.10 8.85
CA GLY A 82 -0.34 -33.26 10.20
C GLY A 82 0.80 -32.27 10.50
N ASN A 83 1.12 -31.38 9.57
CA ASN A 83 2.13 -30.34 9.74
C ASN A 83 1.58 -28.98 9.27
N GLU A 84 1.38 -28.08 10.24
CA GLU A 84 0.83 -26.72 10.03
C GLU A 84 1.64 -25.90 9.02
N ILE A 85 2.95 -26.14 8.92
CA ILE A 85 3.84 -25.42 7.99
C ILE A 85 3.54 -25.81 6.54
N ILE A 86 3.31 -27.10 6.27
CA ILE A 86 3.05 -27.60 4.92
C ILE A 86 1.65 -27.14 4.46
N ASP A 87 0.67 -27.24 5.36
CA ASP A 87 -0.70 -26.80 5.07
C ASP A 87 -0.75 -25.28 4.83
N GLY A 88 0.02 -24.50 5.59
CA GLY A 88 0.20 -23.07 5.35
C GLY A 88 0.91 -22.76 4.02
N LEU A 89 1.93 -23.54 3.66
CA LEU A 89 2.65 -23.36 2.40
C LEU A 89 1.74 -23.61 1.19
N VAL A 90 0.98 -24.71 1.18
CA VAL A 90 0.08 -25.05 0.06
C VAL A 90 -1.02 -24.00 -0.09
N ASN A 91 -1.63 -23.58 1.03
CA ASN A 91 -2.59 -22.48 1.00
C ASN A 91 -1.97 -21.19 0.44
N GLY A 92 -0.75 -20.87 0.88
CA GLY A 92 -0.03 -19.69 0.40
C GLY A 92 0.26 -19.71 -1.09
N ILE A 93 0.72 -20.84 -1.62
CA ILE A 93 0.95 -21.03 -3.06
C ILE A 93 -0.36 -20.86 -3.84
N GLY A 94 -1.48 -21.38 -3.33
CA GLY A 94 -2.79 -21.21 -3.92
C GLY A 94 -3.19 -19.73 -4.05
N TYR A 95 -3.08 -18.97 -2.95
CA TYR A 95 -3.33 -17.54 -2.95
C TYR A 95 -2.39 -16.77 -3.89
N LEU A 96 -1.11 -17.11 -3.90
CA LEU A 96 -0.12 -16.50 -4.79
C LEU A 96 -0.45 -16.73 -6.26
N ALA A 97 -0.84 -17.95 -6.63
CA ALA A 97 -1.24 -18.26 -7.99
C ALA A 97 -2.44 -17.40 -8.43
N ILE A 98 -3.45 -17.25 -7.56
CA ILE A 98 -4.62 -16.43 -7.84
C ILE A 98 -4.23 -14.95 -8.03
N ILE A 99 -3.44 -14.39 -7.11
CA ILE A 99 -2.97 -12.99 -7.20
C ILE A 99 -2.15 -12.77 -8.48
N ALA A 100 -1.26 -13.70 -8.83
CA ALA A 100 -0.45 -13.62 -10.05
C ALA A 100 -1.32 -13.64 -11.32
N VAL A 101 -2.33 -14.50 -11.37
CA VAL A 101 -3.28 -14.58 -12.51
C VAL A 101 -4.08 -13.28 -12.65
N ILE A 102 -4.60 -12.74 -11.54
CA ILE A 102 -5.34 -11.47 -11.54
C ILE A 102 -4.43 -10.31 -11.98
N SER A 103 -3.21 -10.25 -11.44
CA SER A 103 -2.22 -9.24 -11.79
C SER A 103 -1.86 -9.28 -13.27
N PHE A 104 -1.58 -10.47 -13.81
CA PHE A 104 -1.27 -10.64 -15.24
C PHE A 104 -2.45 -10.26 -16.13
N THR A 105 -3.68 -10.62 -15.74
CA THR A 105 -4.89 -10.26 -16.48
C THR A 105 -5.08 -8.74 -16.54
N LEU A 106 -4.94 -8.06 -15.40
CA LEU A 106 -5.04 -6.60 -15.35
C LEU A 106 -3.94 -5.91 -16.18
N LEU A 107 -2.70 -6.41 -16.11
CA LEU A 107 -1.60 -5.89 -16.90
C LEU A 107 -1.82 -6.10 -18.41
N PHE A 108 -2.25 -7.29 -18.81
CA PHE A 108 -2.54 -7.60 -20.21
C PHE A 108 -3.66 -6.69 -20.75
N MET A 109 -4.73 -6.49 -19.98
CA MET A 109 -5.82 -5.60 -20.37
C MET A 109 -5.37 -4.13 -20.44
N ALA A 110 -4.51 -3.69 -19.52
CA ALA A 110 -3.95 -2.33 -19.55
C ALA A 110 -3.09 -2.10 -20.81
N LEU A 111 -2.30 -3.10 -21.22
CA LEU A 111 -1.48 -3.02 -22.43
C LEU A 111 -2.29 -3.08 -23.73
N HIS A 112 -3.44 -3.76 -23.74
CA HIS A 112 -4.28 -3.90 -24.93
C HIS A 112 -5.29 -2.73 -25.11
N ASN A 113 -4.97 -1.55 -24.57
CA ASN A 113 -5.80 -0.34 -24.64
C ASN A 113 -7.22 -0.47 -24.05
N PHE A 114 -7.52 -1.49 -23.23
CA PHE A 114 -8.82 -1.62 -22.55
C PHE A 114 -8.87 -0.78 -21.27
N THR A 115 -8.44 0.48 -21.35
CA THR A 115 -8.35 1.40 -20.20
C THR A 115 -9.70 1.56 -19.50
N ARG A 116 -10.80 1.63 -20.25
CA ARG A 116 -12.15 1.75 -19.67
C ARG A 116 -12.55 0.58 -18.77
N PHE A 117 -12.17 -0.65 -19.14
CA PHE A 117 -12.47 -1.83 -18.33
C PHE A 117 -11.62 -1.85 -17.06
N VAL A 118 -10.33 -1.53 -17.17
CA VAL A 118 -9.43 -1.44 -16.01
C VAL A 118 -9.91 -0.38 -15.03
N HIS A 119 -10.31 0.81 -15.51
CA HIS A 119 -10.89 1.84 -14.66
C HIS A 119 -12.17 1.38 -13.98
N PHE A 120 -13.10 0.78 -14.72
CA PHE A 120 -14.33 0.24 -14.15
C PHE A 120 -14.05 -0.82 -13.06
N TRP A 121 -13.10 -1.73 -13.31
CA TRP A 121 -12.71 -2.76 -12.34
C TRP A 121 -12.08 -2.18 -11.07
N LEU A 122 -11.18 -1.20 -11.22
CA LEU A 122 -10.57 -0.50 -10.10
C LEU A 122 -11.62 0.25 -9.27
N TYR A 123 -12.59 0.88 -9.93
CA TYR A 123 -13.72 1.52 -9.26
C TYR A 123 -14.60 0.52 -8.51
N ALA A 124 -14.92 -0.62 -9.12
CA ALA A 124 -15.69 -1.68 -8.46
C ALA A 124 -14.95 -2.23 -7.23
N SER A 125 -13.64 -2.44 -7.33
CA SER A 125 -12.80 -2.90 -6.22
C SER A 125 -12.74 -1.87 -5.08
N CYS A 126 -12.62 -0.58 -5.41
CA CYS A 126 -12.65 0.50 -4.42
C CYS A 126 -13.99 0.55 -3.66
N ILE A 127 -15.12 0.42 -4.37
CA ILE A 127 -16.46 0.36 -3.76
C ILE A 127 -16.59 -0.88 -2.86
N ALA A 128 -16.11 -2.05 -3.33
CA ALA A 128 -16.14 -3.28 -2.54
C ALA A 128 -15.31 -3.16 -1.25
N ILE A 129 -14.19 -2.45 -1.28
CA ILE A 129 -13.38 -2.18 -0.08
C ILE A 129 -14.11 -1.22 0.86
N LEU A 130 -14.61 -0.10 0.35
CA LEU A 130 -15.29 0.94 1.13
C LEU A 130 -16.53 0.43 1.87
N PHE A 131 -17.33 -0.41 1.22
CA PHE A 131 -18.55 -0.95 1.82
C PHE A 131 -18.32 -2.32 2.45
N GLY A 132 -17.69 -3.25 1.73
CA GLY A 132 -17.56 -4.64 2.15
C GLY A 132 -16.55 -4.81 3.28
N ILE A 133 -15.29 -4.45 3.04
CA ILE A 133 -14.23 -4.63 4.05
C ILE A 133 -14.51 -3.78 5.29
N PHE A 134 -15.01 -2.56 5.12
CA PHE A 134 -15.42 -1.72 6.25
C PHE A 134 -16.60 -2.28 7.04
N ALA A 135 -17.61 -2.87 6.38
CA ALA A 135 -18.72 -3.52 7.08
C ALA A 135 -18.26 -4.71 7.93
N ILE A 136 -17.36 -5.53 7.39
CA ILE A 136 -16.80 -6.66 8.13
C ILE A 136 -15.99 -6.14 9.33
N PHE A 137 -15.15 -5.13 9.10
CA PHE A 137 -14.38 -4.48 10.17
C PHE A 137 -15.28 -3.96 11.30
N LEU A 138 -16.35 -3.22 10.97
CA LEU A 138 -17.28 -2.73 12.00
C LEU A 138 -17.96 -3.88 12.75
N ASN A 139 -18.36 -4.95 12.05
CA ASN A 139 -18.93 -6.13 12.70
C ASN A 139 -17.97 -6.73 13.73
N ASP A 140 -16.69 -6.84 13.38
CA ASP A 140 -15.64 -7.37 14.27
C ASP A 140 -15.39 -6.43 15.47
N VAL A 141 -15.42 -5.12 15.27
CA VAL A 141 -15.35 -4.12 16.35
C VAL A 141 -16.53 -4.26 17.32
N PHE A 142 -17.76 -4.35 16.82
CA PHE A 142 -18.93 -4.46 17.68
C PHE A 142 -19.00 -5.80 18.43
N LYS A 143 -18.56 -6.89 17.79
CA LYS A 143 -18.40 -8.19 18.46
C LYS A 143 -17.40 -8.11 19.61
N LYS A 144 -16.27 -7.43 19.40
CA LYS A 144 -15.25 -7.21 20.45
C LYS A 144 -15.79 -6.41 21.64
N LEU A 145 -16.70 -5.47 21.39
CA LEU A 145 -17.39 -4.68 22.42
C LEU A 145 -18.54 -5.44 23.11
N ASN A 146 -18.70 -6.76 22.88
CA ASN A 146 -19.78 -7.60 23.39
C ASN A 146 -21.20 -7.13 23.01
N TRP A 147 -21.34 -6.35 21.93
CA TRP A 147 -22.65 -5.98 21.38
C TRP A 147 -23.10 -7.01 20.35
N ASN A 148 -23.39 -8.22 20.83
CA ASN A 148 -23.91 -9.32 20.02
C ASN A 148 -25.45 -9.33 20.08
N GLY A 149 -26.09 -8.44 19.35
CA GLY A 149 -27.54 -8.41 19.19
C GLY A 149 -27.95 -8.16 17.74
N THR A 150 -29.16 -8.57 17.36
CA THR A 150 -29.76 -8.17 16.07
C THR A 150 -29.86 -6.65 15.92
N GLN A 151 -29.90 -5.92 17.04
CA GLN A 151 -29.85 -4.45 17.06
C GLN A 151 -28.54 -3.88 16.53
N THR A 152 -27.43 -4.61 16.62
CA THR A 152 -26.11 -4.15 16.15
C THR A 152 -26.12 -3.90 14.64
N TYR A 153 -26.85 -4.71 13.85
CA TYR A 153 -26.97 -4.51 12.41
C TYR A 153 -27.68 -3.20 12.04
N PHE A 154 -28.64 -2.76 12.86
CA PHE A 154 -29.33 -1.48 12.68
C PHE A 154 -28.39 -0.27 12.89
N ILE A 155 -27.32 -0.43 13.68
CA ILE A 155 -26.32 0.61 13.91
C ILE A 155 -25.19 0.53 12.86
N ILE A 156 -24.74 -0.68 12.53
CA ILE A 156 -23.67 -0.89 11.54
C ILE A 156 -24.09 -0.38 10.16
N PHE A 157 -25.31 -0.70 9.71
CA PHE A 157 -25.78 -0.35 8.37
C PHE A 157 -25.67 1.17 8.05
N PRO A 158 -26.23 2.09 8.87
CA PRO A 158 -26.10 3.52 8.60
C PRO A 158 -24.65 4.02 8.70
N LEU A 159 -23.82 3.45 9.59
CA LEU A 159 -22.40 3.82 9.68
C LEU A 159 -21.61 3.41 8.43
N VAL A 160 -21.83 2.20 7.92
CA VAL A 160 -21.24 1.72 6.68
C VAL A 160 -21.71 2.57 5.50
N MET A 161 -23.01 2.88 5.44
CA MET A 161 -23.55 3.75 4.38
C MET A 161 -22.96 5.15 4.44
N LEU A 162 -22.85 5.75 5.63
CA LEU A 162 -22.25 7.07 5.80
C LEU A 162 -20.80 7.06 5.30
N TYR A 163 -19.97 6.17 5.84
CA TYR A 163 -18.56 6.04 5.46
C TYR A 163 -18.37 5.71 3.98
N GLY A 164 -19.19 4.80 3.45
CA GLY A 164 -19.10 4.34 2.06
C GLY A 164 -19.50 5.44 1.08
N ILE A 165 -20.57 6.20 1.35
CA ILE A 165 -21.01 7.32 0.49
C ILE A 165 -19.99 8.47 0.57
N THR A 166 -19.50 8.82 1.76
CA THR A 166 -18.47 9.87 1.91
C THR A 166 -17.15 9.46 1.26
N GLY A 167 -16.77 8.19 1.35
CA GLY A 167 -15.63 7.62 0.65
C GLY A 167 -15.81 7.65 -0.87
N LEU A 168 -16.97 7.27 -1.38
CA LEU A 168 -17.29 7.37 -2.80
C LEU A 168 -17.18 8.82 -3.28
N PHE A 169 -17.73 9.77 -2.51
CA PHE A 169 -17.59 11.18 -2.84
C PHE A 169 -16.11 11.62 -2.82
N ALA A 170 -15.31 11.15 -1.86
CA ALA A 170 -13.89 11.45 -1.76
C ALA A 170 -13.05 10.93 -2.96
N PHE A 171 -13.43 9.79 -3.55
CA PHE A 171 -12.71 9.21 -4.69
C PHE A 171 -13.21 9.68 -6.06
N PHE A 172 -14.52 9.88 -6.21
CA PHE A 172 -15.12 10.17 -7.52
C PHE A 172 -15.31 11.66 -7.77
N THR A 173 -15.38 12.49 -6.73
CA THR A 173 -15.55 13.94 -6.91
C THR A 173 -14.20 14.63 -6.99
N ARG A 174 -13.95 15.31 -8.12
CA ARG A 174 -12.70 16.05 -8.37
C ARG A 174 -12.48 17.24 -7.43
N ASN A 175 -13.53 17.75 -6.79
CA ASN A 175 -13.52 18.97 -5.98
C ASN A 175 -13.27 18.73 -4.49
N VAL A 176 -12.84 17.54 -4.09
CA VAL A 176 -12.60 17.22 -2.68
C VAL A 176 -11.23 17.76 -2.26
N PRO A 177 -11.11 18.41 -1.08
CA PRO A 177 -9.82 18.88 -0.58
C PRO A 177 -8.85 17.70 -0.45
N LEU A 178 -7.62 17.90 -0.93
CA LEU A 178 -6.58 16.87 -1.01
C LEU A 178 -6.39 16.10 0.31
N PHE A 179 -6.57 16.77 1.45
CA PHE A 179 -6.48 16.20 2.78
C PHE A 179 -7.51 15.08 3.02
N ILE A 180 -8.78 15.29 2.65
CA ILE A 180 -9.84 14.29 2.85
C ILE A 180 -9.56 13.07 1.96
N HIS A 181 -9.17 13.29 0.71
CA HIS A 181 -8.82 12.21 -0.20
C HIS A 181 -7.67 11.36 0.36
N GLN A 182 -6.59 12.02 0.83
CA GLN A 182 -5.44 11.34 1.43
C GLN A 182 -5.84 10.55 2.68
N PHE A 183 -6.69 11.11 3.54
CA PHE A 183 -7.19 10.41 4.73
C PHE A 183 -7.95 9.14 4.36
N TYR A 184 -8.87 9.20 3.38
CA TYR A 184 -9.59 8.01 2.91
C TYR A 184 -8.65 6.98 2.28
N VAL A 185 -7.65 7.39 1.51
CA VAL A 185 -6.64 6.47 0.96
C VAL A 185 -5.89 5.74 2.08
N ILE A 186 -5.47 6.46 3.13
CA ILE A 186 -4.78 5.85 4.29
C ILE A 186 -5.70 4.87 5.00
N CYS A 187 -6.96 5.23 5.28
CA CYS A 187 -7.92 4.33 5.93
C CYS A 187 -8.25 3.10 5.09
N ASN A 188 -8.44 3.25 3.78
CA ASN A 188 -8.71 2.10 2.91
C ASN A 188 -7.49 1.18 2.79
N CYS A 189 -6.29 1.75 2.73
CA CYS A 189 -5.05 0.97 2.71
C CYS A 189 -4.87 0.19 4.02
N SER A 190 -5.18 0.80 5.17
CA SER A 190 -5.08 0.12 6.47
C SER A 190 -6.10 -1.00 6.59
N LEU A 191 -7.34 -0.78 6.16
CA LEU A 191 -8.40 -1.78 6.16
C LEU A 191 -8.06 -3.00 5.29
N VAL A 192 -7.53 -2.77 4.08
CA VAL A 192 -7.08 -3.85 3.20
C VAL A 192 -5.89 -4.60 3.80
N SER A 193 -4.93 -3.87 4.38
CA SER A 193 -3.76 -4.48 5.04
C SER A 193 -4.17 -5.32 6.24
N LEU A 194 -5.09 -4.82 7.06
CA LEU A 194 -5.68 -5.53 8.19
C LEU A 194 -6.45 -6.77 7.74
N PHE A 195 -7.22 -6.66 6.64
CA PHE A 195 -7.91 -7.78 6.03
C PHE A 195 -6.94 -8.87 5.55
N TYR A 196 -5.80 -8.50 4.96
CA TYR A 196 -4.77 -9.48 4.59
C TYR A 196 -4.13 -10.12 5.81
N LEU A 197 -3.81 -9.32 6.83
CA LEU A 197 -3.15 -9.82 8.04
C LEU A 197 -3.99 -10.84 8.81
N ARG A 198 -5.32 -10.67 8.84
CA ARG A 198 -6.22 -11.67 9.43
C ARG A 198 -6.47 -12.89 8.55
N THR A 199 -6.33 -12.75 7.22
CA THR A 199 -6.66 -13.82 6.27
C THR A 199 -5.49 -14.77 6.07
N PHE A 200 -4.25 -14.26 6.14
CA PHE A 200 -3.06 -15.08 5.94
C PHE A 200 -2.50 -15.60 7.27
N PRO A 201 -2.26 -16.91 7.40
CA PRO A 201 -1.51 -17.42 8.54
C PRO A 201 -0.05 -16.95 8.44
N ILE A 202 0.61 -16.80 9.60
CA ILE A 202 1.94 -16.20 9.76
C ILE A 202 2.96 -16.71 8.73
N TYR A 203 3.04 -18.03 8.51
CA TYR A 203 4.00 -18.61 7.59
C TYR A 203 3.72 -18.24 6.13
N THR A 204 2.44 -18.24 5.72
CA THR A 204 2.03 -17.87 4.37
C THR A 204 2.39 -16.42 4.03
N THR A 205 2.20 -15.49 4.98
CA THR A 205 2.46 -14.06 4.75
C THR A 205 3.90 -13.78 4.33
N TRP A 206 4.89 -14.45 4.94
CA TRP A 206 6.30 -14.27 4.58
C TRP A 206 6.60 -14.73 3.15
N PHE A 207 6.07 -15.89 2.74
CA PHE A 207 6.24 -16.38 1.38
C PHE A 207 5.58 -15.45 0.35
N VAL A 208 4.36 -14.96 0.67
CA VAL A 208 3.64 -14.03 -0.20
C VAL A 208 4.42 -12.73 -0.38
N LEU A 209 4.99 -12.20 0.69
CA LEU A 209 5.75 -10.95 0.66
C LEU A 209 6.99 -11.05 -0.23
N ILE A 210 7.80 -12.11 -0.07
CA ILE A 210 9.00 -12.33 -0.88
C ILE A 210 8.63 -12.46 -2.36
N TYR A 211 7.58 -13.21 -2.67
CA TYR A 211 7.12 -13.41 -4.04
C TYR A 211 6.70 -12.10 -4.69
N ILE A 212 5.90 -11.27 -4.01
CA ILE A 212 5.42 -9.98 -4.55
C ILE A 212 6.60 -9.03 -4.81
N ILE A 213 7.63 -9.02 -3.94
CA ILE A 213 8.83 -8.21 -4.15
C ILE A 213 9.57 -8.64 -5.44
N VAL A 214 9.85 -9.93 -5.59
CA VAL A 214 10.55 -10.46 -6.79
C VAL A 214 9.72 -10.22 -8.06
N TRP A 215 8.40 -10.42 -7.96
CA TRP A 215 7.48 -10.21 -9.07
C TRP A 215 7.40 -8.74 -9.51
N GLY A 216 7.38 -7.81 -8.55
CA GLY A 216 7.37 -6.37 -8.82
C GLY A 216 8.59 -5.92 -9.63
N GLU A 217 9.79 -6.36 -9.21
CA GLU A 217 11.03 -6.10 -9.94
C GLU A 217 11.01 -6.67 -11.37
N PHE A 218 10.45 -7.87 -11.55
CA PHE A 218 10.32 -8.50 -12.85
C PHE A 218 9.42 -7.71 -13.80
N ILE A 219 8.24 -7.26 -13.33
CA ILE A 219 7.32 -6.45 -14.14
C ILE A 219 7.99 -5.14 -14.55
N GLN A 220 8.62 -4.45 -13.60
CA GLN A 220 9.22 -3.14 -13.86
C GLN A 220 10.34 -3.22 -14.90
N LYS A 221 11.20 -4.25 -14.83
CA LYS A 221 12.21 -4.48 -15.88
C LYS A 221 11.57 -4.72 -17.24
N LYS A 222 10.48 -5.49 -17.30
CA LYS A 222 9.82 -5.85 -18.56
C LYS A 222 9.18 -4.64 -19.26
N GLU A 223 8.55 -3.73 -18.51
CA GLU A 223 8.06 -2.46 -19.08
C GLU A 223 9.19 -1.56 -19.56
N LEU A 224 10.30 -1.51 -18.83
CA LEU A 224 11.49 -0.76 -19.23
C LEU A 224 11.98 -1.24 -20.60
N PHE A 225 12.10 -2.56 -20.81
CA PHE A 225 12.50 -3.11 -22.11
C PHE A 225 11.52 -2.80 -23.24
N LYS A 226 10.21 -2.75 -22.95
CA LYS A 226 9.20 -2.43 -23.95
C LYS A 226 9.23 -0.97 -24.40
N ASN A 227 9.68 -0.05 -23.53
CA ASN A 227 9.84 1.37 -23.86
C ASN A 227 11.14 1.68 -24.63
N PHE A 228 12.06 0.71 -24.79
CA PHE A 228 13.32 0.85 -25.53
C PHE A 228 13.32 0.20 -26.92
N GLN A 229 12.24 -0.48 -27.32
CA GLN A 229 12.00 -0.98 -28.69
C GLN A 229 11.01 -0.08 -29.42
#